data_AF-A0A948WKC1-F1
#
_entry.id   AF-A0A948WKC1-F1
#
_cell.length_a   1.000
_cell.length_b   1.000
_cell.length_c   1.000
_cell.angle_alpha   90.00
_cell.angle_beta   90.00
_cell.angle_gamma   90.00
#
_symmetry.space_group_name_H-M   'P 1'
#
loop_
_entity.id
_entity.type
_entity.pdbx_description
1 polymer ?
#
loop_
_entity_poly.entity_id
_entity_poly.type
_entity_poly.pdbx_seq_one_letter_code
_entity_poly.pdbx_strand_id
1 'polypeptide(L)' 'MTTAVDSNILIDLIGHAAGFTDTAIAALDEARTKGAMIICLVVPAEIASYFASSQQLAETLQKMSI' A
#
# COMPACT_ATOMS: atom_id res chain seq x y z
N MET A 1 -14.04 11.04 3.28
CA MET A 1 -14.18 9.93 2.30
C MET A 1 -13.30 8.79 2.78
N THR A 2 -13.63 7.54 2.41
CA THR A 2 -12.74 6.40 2.66
C THR A 2 -12.27 5.86 1.32
N THR A 3 -10.95 5.76 1.13
CA THR A 3 -10.35 5.23 -0.09
C THR A 3 -9.83 3.82 0.16
N ALA A 4 -10.28 2.86 -0.64
CA ALA A 4 -9.68 1.53 -0.63
C ALA A 4 -8.39 1.54 -1.48
N VAL A 5 -7.29 1.09 -0.90
CA VAL A 5 -5.98 0.97 -1.57
C VAL A 5 -5.82 -0.45 -2.07
N ASP A 6 -5.54 -0.58 -3.36
CA ASP A 6 -5.32 -1.86 -4.03
C ASP A 6 -3.84 -2.28 -4.00
N SER A 7 -3.55 -3.57 -4.21
CA SER A 7 -2.20 -4.11 -4.13
C SER A 7 -1.26 -3.54 -5.18
N ASN A 8 -1.72 -3.18 -6.37
CA ASN A 8 -0.88 -2.58 -7.41
C ASN A 8 -0.20 -1.28 -6.96
N ILE A 9 -0.93 -0.40 -6.26
CA ILE A 9 -0.40 0.84 -5.69
C ILE A 9 0.70 0.53 -4.66
N LEU A 10 0.49 -0.49 -3.83
CA LEU A 10 1.46 -0.88 -2.82
C LEU A 10 2.69 -1.52 -3.47
N ILE A 11 2.50 -2.42 -4.44
CA ILE A 11 3.58 -3.12 -5.15
C ILE A 11 4.57 -2.12 -5.76
N ASP A 12 4.09 -1.00 -6.31
CA ASP A 12 4.95 0.06 -6.86
C ASP A 12 5.83 0.79 -5.81
N LEU A 13 5.52 0.65 -4.52
CA LEU A 13 6.21 1.29 -3.40
C LEU A 13 7.13 0.33 -2.63
N ILE A 14 6.70 -0.92 -2.45
CA ILE A 14 7.41 -1.92 -1.63
C ILE A 14 8.14 -2.98 -2.45
N GLY A 15 7.75 -3.17 -3.72
CA GLY A 15 8.31 -4.18 -4.61
C GLY A 15 9.37 -3.61 -5.54
N HIS A 16 9.43 -4.17 -6.75
CA HIS A 16 10.19 -3.59 -7.84
C HIS A 16 9.31 -2.53 -8.52
N ALA A 17 9.75 -1.28 -8.49
CA ALA A 17 9.05 -0.17 -9.14
C ALA A 17 8.70 -0.53 -10.59
N ALA A 18 7.41 -0.59 -10.93
CA ALA A 18 6.94 -0.91 -12.27
C ALA A 18 6.90 0.34 -13.18
N GLY A 19 7.57 1.43 -12.77
CA GLY A 19 7.61 2.70 -13.48
C GLY A 19 6.49 3.68 -13.10
N PHE A 20 5.61 3.32 -12.16
CA PHE A 20 4.49 4.16 -11.73
C PHE A 20 4.61 4.69 -10.29
N THR A 21 5.76 4.52 -9.64
CA THR A 21 6.00 4.93 -8.25
C THR A 21 5.57 6.38 -7.97
N ASP A 22 5.93 7.34 -8.83
CA ASP A 22 5.53 8.75 -8.65
C ASP A 22 4.01 8.94 -8.72
N THR A 23 3.34 8.18 -9.59
CA THR A 23 1.87 8.22 -9.73
C THR A 23 1.20 7.57 -8.52
N ALA A 24 1.74 6.45 -8.02
CA ALA A 24 1.27 5.77 -6.82
C ALA A 24 1.39 6.66 -5.57
N ILE A 25 2.52 7.38 -5.42
CA ILE A 25 2.73 8.36 -4.35
C ILE A 25 1.68 9.48 -4.45
N ALA A 26 1.53 10.09 -5.63
CA ALA A 26 0.56 11.17 -5.83
C ALA A 26 -0.88 10.73 -5.51
N ALA A 27 -1.26 9.51 -5.91
CA ALA A 27 -2.58 8.96 -5.62
C ALA A 27 -2.80 8.72 -4.12
N LEU A 28 -1.78 8.25 -3.39
CA LEU A 28 -1.86 8.07 -1.94
C LEU A 28 -1.92 9.41 -1.20
N ASP A 29 -1.12 10.39 -1.61
CA ASP A 29 -1.16 11.74 -1.03
C ASP A 29 -2.53 12.38 -1.25
N GLU A 30 -3.09 12.29 -2.46
CA GLU A 30 -4.44 12.77 -2.75
C GLU A 30 -5.48 12.04 -1.89
N ALA A 31 -5.43 10.70 -1.81
CA ALA A 31 -6.35 9.91 -1.00
C ALA A 31 -6.29 10.31 0.48
N ARG A 32 -5.09 10.53 1.01
CA ARG A 32 -4.85 10.99 2.38
C ARG A 32 -5.48 12.35 2.66
N THR A 33 -5.48 13.28 1.71
CA THR A 33 -6.17 14.58 1.89
C THR A 33 -7.69 14.46 1.95
N LYS A 34 -8.26 13.38 1.39
CA LYS A 34 -9.72 13.16 1.31
C LYS A 34 -10.29 12.38 2.50
N GLY A 35 -9.44 11.81 3.36
CA GLY A 35 -9.83 11.14 4.59
C GLY A 35 -9.05 9.85 4.85
N ALA A 36 -9.77 8.83 5.32
CA ALA A 36 -9.17 7.56 5.70
C ALA A 36 -8.80 6.72 4.46
N MET A 37 -7.71 5.98 4.57
CA MET A 37 -7.34 4.93 3.63
C MET A 37 -7.49 3.59 4.33
N ILE A 38 -7.94 2.58 3.60
CA ILE A 38 -8.07 1.21 4.09
C ILE A 38 -7.56 0.24 3.03
N ILE A 39 -7.12 -0.94 3.45
CA ILE A 39 -6.85 -2.07 2.56
C ILE A 39 -7.86 -3.19 2.80
N CYS A 40 -8.21 -3.93 1.76
CA CYS A 40 -8.97 -5.16 1.91
C CYS A 40 -8.09 -6.26 2.53
N LEU A 41 -8.71 -7.21 3.25
CA LEU A 41 -8.03 -8.36 3.86
C LEU A 41 -7.22 -9.21 2.86
N VAL A 42 -7.56 -9.19 1.58
CA VAL A 42 -6.84 -9.90 0.52
C VAL A 42 -5.52 -9.22 0.13
N VAL A 43 -5.43 -7.89 0.27
CA VAL A 43 -4.26 -7.10 -0.17
C VAL A 43 -2.98 -7.50 0.57
N PRO A 44 -2.97 -7.67 1.91
CA PRO A 44 -1.82 -8.23 2.61
C PRO A 44 -1.36 -9.60 2.06
N ALA A 45 -2.30 -10.46 1.66
CA ALA A 45 -1.97 -11.77 1.11
C ALA A 45 -1.34 -11.66 -0.29
N GLU A 46 -1.81 -10.72 -1.11
CA GLU A 46 -1.25 -10.45 -2.45
C GLU A 46 0.19 -9.93 -2.38
N ILE A 47 0.48 -9.07 -1.41
CA ILE A 47 1.81 -8.46 -1.28
C ILE A 47 2.76 -9.21 -0.34
N ALA A 48 2.30 -10.27 0.33
CA ALA A 48 3.10 -10.99 1.32
C ALA A 48 4.43 -11.52 0.77
N SER A 49 4.46 -11.90 -0.51
CA SER A 49 5.66 -12.42 -1.18
C SER A 49 6.80 -11.40 -1.32
N TYR A 50 6.52 -10.10 -1.16
CA TYR A 50 7.53 -9.03 -1.19
C TYR A 50 8.23 -8.82 0.16
N PHE A 51 7.77 -9.49 1.23
CA PHE A 51 8.33 -9.36 2.57
C PHE A 51 9.01 -10.66 3.02
N ALA A 52 10.06 -10.53 3.83
CA ALA A 52 10.75 -11.68 4.38
C ALA A 52 9.94 -12.41 5.48
N SER A 53 8.97 -11.73 6.09
CA SER A 53 8.09 -12.31 7.11
C SER A 53 6.76 -11.57 7.20
N SER A 54 5.75 -12.25 7.77
CA SER A 54 4.45 -11.66 8.09
C SER A 54 4.56 -10.51 9.09
N GLN A 55 5.55 -10.56 9.99
CA GLN A 55 5.82 -9.48 10.93
C GLN A 55 6.32 -8.23 10.20
N GLN A 56 7.26 -8.38 9.26
CA GLN A 56 7.77 -7.24 8.47
C GLN A 56 6.66 -6.58 7.64
N LEU A 57 5.76 -7.39 7.06
CA LEU A 57 4.57 -6.91 6.37
C LEU A 57 3.68 -6.07 7.29
N ALA A 58 3.32 -6.61 8.46
CA ALA A 58 2.45 -5.91 9.42
C ALA A 58 3.05 -4.59 9.91
N GLU A 59 4.35 -4.58 10.24
CA GLU A 59 5.07 -3.37 10.65
C GLU A 59 5.12 -2.32 9.53
N THR A 60 5.23 -2.75 8.28
CA THR A 60 5.25 -1.85 7.12
C THR A 60 3.88 -1.21 6.92
N LEU A 61 2.81 -2.00 6.90
CA LEU A 61 1.44 -1.48 6.77
C LEU A 61 1.09 -0.51 7.91
N GLN A 62 1.49 -0.84 9.14
CA GLN A 62 1.29 0.05 10.29
C GLN A 62 2.02 1.40 10.13
N LYS A 63 3.27 1.40 9.60
CA LYS A 63 4.02 2.64 9.32
C LYS A 63 3.37 3.49 8.24
N MET A 64 2.70 2.87 7.27
CA MET A 64 2.02 3.59 6.19
C MET A 64 0.70 4.25 6.64
N SER A 65 0.25 4.01 7.87
CA SER A 65 -1.02 4.54 8.42
C SER A 65 -2.25 4.17 7.56
N ILE A 66 -2.23 2.97 6.99
CA ILE A 66 -3.31 2.36 6.20
C ILE A 66 -3.92 1.18 6.97
#